data_AF-A0A1S3QLD3-F1
#
_entry.id   AF-A0A1S3QLD3-F1
#
_cell.length_a   1.000
_cell.length_b   1.000
_cell.length_c   1.000
_cell.angle_alpha   90.00
_cell.angle_beta   90.00
_cell.angle_gamma   90.00
#
_symmetry.space_group_name_H-M   'P 1'
#
loop_
_entity.id
_entity.type
_entity.pdbx_description
1 polymer ?
#
loop_
_entity_poly.entity_id
_entity_poly.type
_entity_poly.pdbx_seq_one_letter_code
_entity_poly.pdbx_strand_id
1 'polypeptide(L)'
;LFGQFVVFQTLVSDVVEIYDGPTPDSPVLSSIYGSHSGETLPLSSGNKITVKFTTVGPETAKGFHFVYQAVPRTSASQCSSVPEPRFGKRIGNDFGIGTVVLFECNPGYALHGATAIRGEAIPNTVAQWNGTVPTCI
;
A
#
# COMPACT_ATOMS: atom_id res chain seq x y z
N LEU A 1 -6.31 1.86 1.09
CA LEU A 1 -7.34 0.78 1.13
C LEU A 1 -7.54 0.22 -0.27
N PHE A 2 -7.70 -1.09 -0.43
CA PHE A 2 -8.07 -1.71 -1.70
C PHE A 2 -9.56 -2.11 -1.64
N GLY A 3 -10.28 -2.03 -2.76
CA GLY A 3 -11.68 -2.43 -2.79
C GLY A 3 -12.13 -2.91 -4.16
N GLN A 4 -13.18 -3.71 -4.18
CA GLN A 4 -13.76 -4.28 -5.41
C GLN A 4 -15.26 -4.48 -5.25
N PHE A 5 -15.97 -4.42 -6.37
CA PHE A 5 -17.38 -4.81 -6.42
C PHE A 5 -17.51 -6.27 -6.83
N VAL A 6 -18.05 -7.08 -5.91
CA VAL A 6 -18.35 -8.50 -6.19
C VAL A 6 -19.55 -8.60 -7.13
N VAL A 7 -20.54 -7.75 -6.90
CA VAL A 7 -21.72 -7.56 -7.75
C VAL A 7 -22.00 -6.06 -7.84
N PHE A 8 -22.31 -5.57 -9.04
CA PHE A 8 -22.75 -4.18 -9.23
C PHE A 8 -23.86 -4.12 -10.28
N GLN A 9 -25.08 -3.78 -9.87
CA GLN A 9 -26.26 -3.66 -10.71
C GLN A 9 -27.14 -2.51 -10.22
N THR A 10 -26.93 -1.33 -10.78
CA THR A 10 -27.69 -0.11 -10.55
C THR A 10 -28.47 0.28 -11.79
N LEU A 11 -29.40 1.23 -11.68
CA LEU A 11 -29.95 1.88 -12.86
C LEU A 11 -28.85 2.76 -13.51
N VAL A 12 -28.97 3.00 -14.80
CA VAL A 12 -28.05 3.93 -15.51
C VAL A 12 -28.21 5.38 -15.06
N SER A 13 -29.32 5.69 -14.38
CA SER A 13 -29.62 6.99 -13.78
C SER A 13 -29.08 7.16 -12.37
N ASP A 14 -28.71 6.05 -11.71
CA ASP A 14 -28.11 6.08 -10.37
C ASP A 14 -26.58 6.13 -10.52
N VAL A 15 -25.88 6.63 -9.51
CA VAL A 15 -24.41 6.70 -9.52
C VAL A 15 -23.85 6.31 -8.16
N VAL A 16 -22.82 5.47 -8.17
CA VAL A 16 -21.98 5.17 -7.00
C VAL A 16 -20.62 5.82 -7.21
N GLU A 17 -20.29 6.79 -6.36
CA GLU A 17 -19.00 7.46 -6.32
C GLU A 17 -18.21 6.99 -5.11
N ILE A 18 -16.93 6.72 -5.31
CA ILE A 18 -15.99 6.35 -4.25
C ILE A 18 -14.90 7.39 -4.18
N TYR A 19 -14.68 7.93 -2.98
CA TYR A 19 -13.76 9.03 -2.70
C TYR A 19 -12.59 8.55 -1.83
N ASP A 20 -11.38 9.03 -2.13
CA ASP A 20 -10.12 8.76 -1.44
C ASP A 20 -9.96 9.61 -0.17
N GLY A 21 -10.82 9.38 0.81
CA GLY A 21 -10.75 10.11 2.07
C GLY A 21 -11.99 9.93 2.93
N PRO A 22 -12.14 10.74 3.99
CA PRO A 22 -13.24 10.64 4.95
C PRO A 22 -14.54 11.33 4.51
N THR A 23 -14.52 12.13 3.44
CA THR A 23 -15.68 12.94 3.02
C THR A 23 -15.90 12.90 1.50
N PRO A 24 -17.11 13.24 1.02
CA PRO A 24 -17.39 13.41 -0.41
C PRO A 24 -16.64 14.58 -1.07
N ASP A 25 -15.95 15.43 -0.31
CA ASP A 25 -15.07 16.48 -0.86
C ASP A 25 -13.65 15.97 -1.15
N SER A 26 -13.34 14.72 -0.77
CA SER A 26 -12.05 14.08 -1.03
C SER A 26 -11.91 13.75 -2.53
N PRO A 27 -10.70 13.45 -3.05
CA PRO A 27 -10.52 13.10 -4.46
C PRO A 27 -11.33 11.86 -4.87
N VAL A 28 -11.94 11.84 -6.07
CA VAL A 28 -12.70 10.68 -6.57
C VAL A 28 -11.75 9.56 -7.01
N LEU A 29 -11.94 8.34 -6.50
CA LEU A 29 -11.26 7.11 -6.96
C LEU A 29 -12.00 6.46 -8.12
N SER A 30 -13.34 6.43 -8.06
CA SER A 30 -14.17 5.83 -9.11
C SER A 30 -15.58 6.39 -9.06
N SER A 31 -16.24 6.43 -10.22
CA SER A 31 -17.64 6.82 -10.38
C SER A 31 -18.28 5.87 -11.39
N ILE A 32 -19.22 5.04 -10.94
CA ILE A 32 -19.79 3.94 -11.73
C ILE A 32 -21.32 3.88 -11.63
N TYR A 33 -21.93 3.36 -12.70
CA TYR A 33 -23.38 3.19 -12.84
C TYR A 33 -23.68 2.02 -13.80
N GLY A 34 -24.92 1.55 -13.83
CA GLY A 34 -25.33 0.41 -14.65
C GLY A 34 -24.89 -0.94 -14.06
N SER A 35 -24.42 -1.86 -14.90
CA SER A 35 -24.14 -3.25 -14.51
C SER A 35 -22.71 -3.66 -14.89
N HIS A 36 -21.93 -4.08 -13.88
CA HIS A 36 -20.52 -4.49 -14.01
C HIS A 36 -20.24 -5.73 -13.15
N SER A 37 -19.21 -6.51 -13.50
CA SER A 37 -18.76 -7.67 -12.71
C SER A 37 -17.25 -7.68 -12.53
N GLY A 38 -16.77 -7.73 -11.28
CA GLY A 38 -15.35 -7.89 -10.96
C GLY A 38 -14.52 -6.61 -11.09
N GLU A 39 -15.15 -5.43 -11.09
CA GLU A 39 -14.42 -4.17 -11.24
C GLU A 39 -13.66 -3.82 -9.95
N THR A 40 -12.36 -3.57 -10.14
CA THR A 40 -11.42 -3.30 -9.06
C THR A 40 -11.17 -1.80 -8.96
N LEU A 41 -11.16 -1.25 -7.75
CA LEU A 41 -10.86 0.16 -7.54
C LEU A 41 -9.35 0.42 -7.54
N PRO A 42 -8.93 1.64 -7.94
CA PRO A 42 -7.60 2.13 -7.62
C PRO A 42 -7.33 2.04 -6.11
N LEU A 43 -6.07 1.79 -5.75
CA LEU A 43 -5.65 1.74 -4.36
C LEU A 43 -5.76 3.15 -3.73
N SER A 44 -6.56 3.27 -2.66
CA SER A 44 -6.69 4.50 -1.89
C SER A 44 -5.35 4.93 -1.27
N SER A 45 -5.05 6.23 -1.35
CA SER A 45 -3.89 6.89 -0.72
C SER A 45 -4.02 7.02 0.81
N GLY A 46 -5.15 6.62 1.39
CA GLY A 46 -5.43 6.67 2.82
C GLY A 46 -5.84 5.33 3.45
N ASN A 47 -6.24 5.42 4.72
CA ASN A 47 -6.94 4.38 5.47
C ASN A 47 -8.44 4.68 5.63
N LYS A 48 -8.97 5.64 4.86
CA LYS A 48 -10.39 6.03 4.85
C LYS A 48 -10.83 6.18 3.39
N ILE A 49 -12.03 5.69 3.11
CA ILE A 49 -12.75 5.90 1.85
C ILE A 49 -14.18 6.28 2.18
N THR A 50 -14.82 7.05 1.29
CA THR A 50 -16.24 7.38 1.39
C THR A 50 -16.95 6.84 0.16
N VAL A 51 -18.06 6.14 0.38
CA VAL A 51 -18.94 5.66 -0.69
C VAL A 51 -20.21 6.49 -0.66
N LYS A 52 -20.56 7.10 -1.79
CA LYS A 52 -21.78 7.89 -1.97
C LYS A 52 -22.63 7.25 -3.05
N PHE A 53 -23.83 6.82 -2.69
CA PHE A 53 -24.82 6.30 -3.63
C PHE A 53 -25.90 7.35 -3.85
N THR A 54 -26.09 7.76 -5.09
CA THR A 54 -27.11 8.74 -5.50
C THR A 54 -28.10 8.04 -6.42
N THR A 55 -29.37 8.01 -6.04
CA THR A 55 -30.44 7.42 -6.85
C THR A 55 -31.33 8.49 -7.47
N VAL A 56 -31.85 8.19 -8.66
CA VAL A 56 -32.77 9.10 -9.37
C VAL A 56 -34.02 8.33 -9.82
N GLY A 57 -35.17 8.74 -9.30
CA GLY A 57 -36.48 8.18 -9.68
C GLY A 57 -36.98 7.07 -8.75
N PRO A 58 -38.12 6.44 -9.09
CA PRO A 58 -38.78 5.45 -8.25
C PRO A 58 -38.39 3.99 -8.55
N GLU A 59 -37.74 3.76 -9.70
CA GLU A 59 -37.35 2.42 -10.16
C GLU A 59 -36.23 1.83 -9.28
N THR A 60 -36.13 0.51 -9.23
CA THR A 60 -35.13 -0.18 -8.40
C THR A 60 -34.33 -1.21 -9.20
N ALA A 61 -33.09 -1.45 -8.77
CA ALA A 61 -32.20 -2.47 -9.30
C ALA A 61 -31.66 -3.36 -8.17
N LYS A 62 -30.89 -4.40 -8.49
CA LYS A 62 -30.38 -5.35 -7.47
C LYS A 62 -29.39 -4.73 -6.49
N GLY A 63 -28.78 -3.60 -6.82
CA GLY A 63 -27.79 -2.90 -6.00
C GLY A 63 -26.38 -3.45 -6.17
N PHE A 64 -25.54 -3.25 -5.16
CA PHE A 64 -24.12 -3.60 -5.22
C PHE A 64 -23.62 -4.23 -3.92
N HIS A 65 -22.59 -5.07 -4.04
CA HIS A 65 -21.84 -5.63 -2.93
C HIS A 65 -20.38 -5.21 -3.06
N PHE A 66 -19.97 -4.28 -2.21
CA PHE A 66 -18.61 -3.77 -2.16
C PHE A 66 -17.83 -4.43 -1.03
N VAL A 67 -16.64 -4.95 -1.34
CA VAL A 67 -15.72 -5.50 -0.34
C VAL A 67 -14.43 -4.72 -0.35
N TYR A 68 -13.88 -4.47 0.83
CA TYR A 68 -12.64 -3.71 1.00
C TYR A 68 -11.64 -4.47 1.87
N GLN A 69 -10.36 -4.20 1.64
CA GLN A 69 -9.25 -4.73 2.41
C GLN A 69 -8.25 -3.61 2.71
N ALA A 70 -7.82 -3.54 3.97
CA ALA A 70 -6.64 -2.76 4.34
C ALA A 70 -5.38 -3.50 3.89
N VAL A 71 -4.73 -2.97 2.85
CA VAL A 71 -3.45 -3.45 2.37
C VAL A 71 -2.36 -2.51 2.89
N PRO A 72 -1.35 -3.02 3.61
CA PRO A 72 -0.20 -2.21 4.01
C PRO A 72 0.54 -1.72 2.75
N ARG A 73 0.75 -0.40 2.61
CA ARG A 73 1.39 0.21 1.43
C ARG A 73 2.82 -0.29 1.20
N THR A 74 3.56 -0.44 2.28
CA THR A 74 4.64 -1.40 2.53
C THR A 74 4.49 -1.71 4.02
N SER A 75 4.70 -2.95 4.43
CA SER A 75 4.15 -3.37 5.73
C SER A 75 4.70 -2.52 6.87
N ALA A 76 3.81 -1.95 7.70
CA ALA A 76 4.18 -1.32 8.96
C ALA A 76 4.92 -2.29 9.91
N SER A 77 5.08 -3.56 9.53
CA SER A 77 5.82 -4.62 10.20
C SER A 77 7.18 -4.96 9.56
N GLN A 78 7.52 -4.43 8.38
CA GLN A 78 8.74 -4.82 7.62
C GLN A 78 9.28 -3.66 6.79
N CYS A 79 10.60 -3.47 6.83
CA CYS A 79 11.31 -2.49 6.03
C CYS A 79 11.46 -2.97 4.57
N SER A 80 11.78 -2.05 3.65
CA SER A 80 12.11 -2.39 2.27
C SER A 80 13.31 -3.34 2.20
N SER A 81 13.33 -4.25 1.22
CA SER A 81 14.52 -5.06 0.97
C SER A 81 15.72 -4.17 0.60
N VAL A 82 16.90 -4.55 1.06
CA VAL A 82 18.15 -3.81 0.82
C VAL A 82 19.07 -4.61 -0.10
N PRO A 83 19.68 -4.01 -1.13
CA PRO A 83 20.63 -4.72 -2.00
C PRO A 83 21.93 -5.08 -1.27
N GLU A 84 22.74 -5.95 -1.87
CA GLU A 84 24.10 -6.19 -1.41
C GLU A 84 25.05 -5.06 -1.85
N PRO A 85 26.02 -4.65 -1.02
CA PRO A 85 27.06 -3.70 -1.44
C PRO A 85 27.87 -4.25 -2.60
N ARG A 86 28.25 -3.39 -3.54
CA ARG A 86 29.20 -3.75 -4.60
C ARG A 86 30.54 -4.12 -3.94
N PHE A 87 31.11 -5.27 -4.29
CA PHE A 87 32.30 -5.85 -3.65
C PHE A 87 32.14 -6.18 -2.16
N GLY A 88 30.91 -6.45 -1.73
CA GLY A 88 30.59 -6.99 -0.42
C GLY A 88 29.39 -7.92 -0.51
N LYS A 89 28.86 -8.28 0.66
CA LYS A 89 27.70 -9.14 0.83
C LYS A 89 26.83 -8.65 1.97
N ARG A 90 25.54 -8.96 1.89
CA ARG A 90 24.59 -8.76 2.99
C ARG A 90 24.47 -10.07 3.78
N ILE A 91 24.52 -9.99 5.09
CA ILE A 91 24.32 -11.14 5.98
C ILE A 91 22.93 -11.02 6.61
N GLY A 92 22.07 -12.00 6.32
CA GLY A 92 20.68 -12.05 6.74
C GLY A 92 19.70 -11.64 5.62
N ASN A 93 18.48 -12.20 5.71
CA ASN A 93 17.37 -11.98 4.76
C ASN A 93 16.05 -11.63 5.46
N ASP A 94 16.11 -11.33 6.77
CA ASP A 94 14.95 -10.83 7.50
C ASP A 94 14.95 -9.30 7.47
N PHE A 95 13.80 -8.73 7.17
CA PHE A 95 13.60 -7.28 7.06
C PHE A 95 12.52 -6.77 8.01
N GLY A 96 12.08 -7.60 8.96
CA GLY A 96 11.08 -7.25 9.96
C GLY A 96 11.53 -6.12 10.89
N ILE A 97 10.59 -5.47 11.57
CA ILE A 97 10.94 -4.51 12.63
C ILE A 97 11.75 -5.20 13.74
N GLY A 98 12.77 -4.50 14.23
CA GLY A 98 13.66 -4.97 15.28
C GLY A 98 14.78 -5.88 14.77
N THR A 99 14.71 -6.34 13.52
CA THR A 99 15.75 -7.16 12.88
C THR A 99 16.95 -6.31 12.51
N VAL A 100 18.10 -6.97 12.39
CA VAL A 100 19.38 -6.35 12.04
C VAL A 100 19.94 -7.04 10.81
N VAL A 101 20.30 -6.22 9.82
CA VAL A 101 21.00 -6.66 8.62
C VAL A 101 22.45 -6.22 8.71
N LEU A 102 23.39 -7.14 8.53
CA LEU A 102 24.82 -6.85 8.57
C LEU A 102 25.42 -6.81 7.16
N PHE A 103 26.51 -6.09 7.03
CA PHE A 103 27.25 -5.94 5.78
C PHE A 103 28.72 -6.29 6.00
N GLU A 104 29.30 -6.98 5.03
CA GLU A 104 30.70 -7.38 5.03
C GLU A 104 31.28 -7.13 3.64
N CYS A 105 32.47 -6.51 3.57
CA CYS A 105 33.17 -6.32 2.31
C CYS A 105 34.05 -7.53 1.98
N ASN A 106 34.21 -7.79 0.69
CA ASN A 106 35.09 -8.84 0.20
C ASN A 106 36.55 -8.52 0.55
N PRO A 107 37.43 -9.54 0.65
CA PRO A 107 38.86 -9.31 0.90
C PRO A 107 39.46 -8.31 -0.10
N GLY A 108 40.18 -7.32 0.41
CA GLY A 108 40.77 -6.24 -0.38
C GLY A 108 39.93 -4.97 -0.49
N TYR A 109 38.70 -4.96 0.06
CA TYR A 109 37.85 -3.77 0.14
C TYR A 109 37.56 -3.40 1.61
N ALA A 110 37.47 -2.10 1.89
CA ALA A 110 37.12 -1.57 3.19
C ALA A 110 35.65 -1.12 3.22
N LEU A 111 34.96 -1.41 4.32
CA LEU A 111 33.59 -0.96 4.52
C LEU A 111 33.55 0.51 4.89
N HIS A 112 32.82 1.30 4.10
CA HIS A 112 32.56 2.71 4.32
C HIS A 112 31.07 2.93 4.59
N GLY A 113 30.75 3.31 5.83
CA GLY A 113 29.39 3.49 6.32
C GLY A 113 29.09 2.61 7.54
N ALA A 114 27.82 2.30 7.76
CA ALA A 114 27.39 1.46 8.87
C ALA A 114 27.65 -0.03 8.57
N THR A 115 28.20 -0.78 9.54
CA THR A 115 28.39 -2.23 9.43
C THR A 115 27.08 -3.01 9.54
N ALA A 116 26.03 -2.37 10.07
CA ALA A 116 24.70 -2.94 10.19
C ALA A 116 23.62 -1.84 10.17
N ILE A 117 22.42 -2.22 9.76
CA ILE A 117 21.21 -1.39 9.83
C ILE A 117 20.11 -2.16 10.57
N ARG A 118 19.24 -1.44 11.26
CA ARG A 118 18.14 -1.99 12.06
C ARG A 118 16.80 -1.48 11.54
N GLY A 119 15.81 -2.38 11.46
CA GLY A 119 14.46 -2.04 11.07
C GLY A 119 13.70 -1.38 12.23
N GLU A 120 13.15 -0.19 12.01
CA GLU A 120 12.45 0.59 13.02
C GLU A 120 10.99 0.85 12.63
N ALA A 121 10.12 0.81 13.65
CA ALA A 121 8.74 1.23 13.51
C ALA A 121 8.69 2.76 13.56
N ILE A 122 8.17 3.39 12.52
CA ILE A 122 7.92 4.84 12.54
C ILE A 122 6.41 5.09 12.70
N PRO A 123 5.98 5.92 13.68
CA PRO A 123 4.57 6.21 13.89
C PRO A 123 3.90 6.73 12.61
N ASN A 124 2.73 6.16 12.28
CA ASN A 124 1.90 6.55 11.13
C ASN A 124 2.60 6.49 9.75
N THR A 125 3.74 5.79 9.63
CA THR A 125 4.44 5.62 8.35
C THR A 125 4.92 4.18 8.18
N VAL A 126 5.63 3.93 7.09
CA VAL A 126 6.18 2.61 6.75
C VAL A 126 7.42 2.34 7.61
N ALA A 127 7.69 1.07 7.92
CA ALA A 127 8.91 0.72 8.66
C ALA A 127 10.14 1.13 7.85
N GLN A 128 11.11 1.73 8.52
CA GLN A 128 12.32 2.26 7.87
C GLN A 128 13.57 1.68 8.50
N TRP A 129 14.62 1.59 7.70
CA TRP A 129 15.96 1.33 8.21
C TRP A 129 16.50 2.57 8.92
N ASN A 130 17.16 2.37 10.05
CA ASN A 130 17.85 3.44 10.78
C ASN A 130 19.13 3.96 10.08
N GLY A 131 19.45 3.44 8.90
CA GLY A 131 20.65 3.75 8.15
C GLY A 131 20.53 3.32 6.69
N THR A 132 21.60 3.52 5.93
CA THR A 132 21.68 3.18 4.51
C THR A 132 22.65 2.03 4.27
N VAL A 133 22.55 1.39 3.11
CA VAL A 133 23.48 0.33 2.70
C VAL A 133 24.88 0.94 2.53
N PRO A 134 25.92 0.37 3.19
CA PRO A 134 27.28 0.88 3.09
C PRO A 134 27.89 0.59 1.72
N THR A 135 29.05 1.20 1.46
CA THR A 135 29.85 0.94 0.26
C THR A 135 31.13 0.19 0.63
N CYS A 136 31.64 -0.63 -0.29
CA CYS A 136 32.95 -1.27 -0.17
C CYS A 136 33.90 -0.62 -1.19
N ILE A 137 34.98 -0.01 -0.70
CA ILE A 137 35.96 0.73 -1.52
C ILE A 137 37.40 0.29 -1.24
#